data_AF-A0A8T0IG80-F1
#
_entry.id   AF-A0A8T0IG80-F1
#
_cell.length_a   1.000
_cell.length_b   1.000
_cell.length_c   1.000
_cell.angle_alpha   90.00
_cell.angle_beta   90.00
_cell.angle_gamma   90.00
#
_symmetry.space_group_name_H-M   'P 1'
#
loop_
_entity.id
_entity.type
_entity.pdbx_description
1 polymer ?
#
loop_
_entity_poly.entity_id
_entity_poly.type
_entity_poly.pdbx_seq_one_letter_code
_entity_poly.pdbx_strand_id
1 'polypeptide(L)'
;MPKMGQMDEVKWSVVCIPLVVFMVVTAVTFWSMATIPQQRALNLDLEAVDQGGAATIYLNIDCDVCVVVYTGDDGSAKPSKTNLPFPLVRRLFQTANKIKKPAQREKIVCVGVDNPVIPCRMARDEFGPNVNCWGFEHMYTQIPTPVRCNHMVMGNTSQYLPQLVTFENQTSGNFTWQQRHVVELDTVAPHTQRPALKEVRPTIVTGFSANHLTIGLLLLRSIAKAALDVRETKPEFAVSVVVWEMDEFRGKDRDDMQCVVREIKEKSGVDVEVRRFKFWVFPEWMRIKQKQETGSFDSFGTGEYAWKVVMIHTVLVERGLVLWTDAGDRFTTKESLIETLDYIAEHGFASRRSGGGIGQWTRKEALLYLRATDLDMYSRNCDGSAVGFTLEKYEELARPWYECALTRQCIAPDGSDRTNHRQDQAALTVLAYLSGNTCTGIHSGVGLQMDSRLGDTVGAAKSSCYSDPRKQ
;
A
#
# COMPACT_ATOMS: atom_id res chain seq x y z
N MET A 1 -52.25 44.37 -3.95
CA MET A 1 -51.87 45.33 -5.01
C MET A 1 -51.07 46.45 -4.37
N PRO A 2 -49.99 46.99 -5.00
CA PRO A 2 -49.00 46.37 -5.91
C PRO A 2 -47.55 46.76 -5.43
N LYS A 3 -46.40 46.39 -6.00
CA LYS A 3 -45.99 46.00 -7.35
C LYS A 3 -44.84 44.97 -7.33
N MET A 4 -44.91 44.11 -8.34
CA MET A 4 -43.85 43.30 -8.94
C MET A 4 -42.55 44.05 -9.21
N GLY A 5 -41.42 43.37 -8.99
CA GLY A 5 -40.14 43.63 -9.65
C GLY A 5 -39.75 42.43 -10.51
N GLN A 6 -39.64 42.66 -11.82
CA GLN A 6 -39.12 41.74 -12.83
C GLN A 6 -37.64 41.42 -12.56
N MET A 7 -37.23 40.18 -12.82
CA MET A 7 -35.84 39.85 -13.15
C MET A 7 -35.82 39.18 -14.52
N ASP A 8 -34.96 39.72 -15.36
CA ASP A 8 -34.88 39.51 -16.80
C ASP A 8 -34.28 38.15 -17.21
N GLU A 9 -34.74 37.71 -18.37
CA GLU A 9 -34.28 36.56 -19.14
C GLU A 9 -32.80 36.66 -19.54
N VAL A 10 -32.01 35.64 -19.21
CA VAL A 10 -30.68 35.43 -19.79
C VAL A 10 -30.82 34.61 -21.07
N LYS A 11 -30.71 35.29 -22.21
CA LYS A 11 -30.61 34.67 -23.54
C LYS A 11 -29.24 34.02 -23.74
N TRP A 12 -29.23 32.74 -24.05
CA TRP A 12 -28.07 32.00 -24.55
C TRP A 12 -27.92 32.24 -26.05
N SER A 13 -26.84 32.92 -26.46
CA SER A 13 -26.45 33.03 -27.86
C SER A 13 -25.46 31.91 -28.20
N VAL A 14 -25.94 30.95 -28.99
CA VAL A 14 -25.13 29.93 -29.68
C VAL A 14 -24.35 30.62 -30.80
N VAL A 15 -23.02 30.61 -30.70
CA VAL A 15 -22.14 31.03 -31.79
C VAL A 15 -21.57 29.77 -32.45
N CYS A 16 -22.18 29.41 -33.59
CA CYS A 16 -21.61 28.46 -34.54
C CYS A 16 -20.60 29.20 -35.42
N ILE A 17 -19.35 28.75 -35.45
CA ILE A 17 -18.36 29.16 -36.46
C ILE A 17 -18.12 27.95 -37.39
N PRO A 18 -18.36 28.07 -38.71
CA PRO A 18 -18.02 27.03 -39.66
C PRO A 18 -16.56 27.21 -40.08
N LEU A 19 -15.73 26.17 -39.95
CA LEU A 19 -14.39 26.16 -40.52
C LEU A 19 -14.36 25.24 -41.75
N VAL A 20 -14.06 25.93 -42.85
CA VAL A 20 -14.08 25.58 -44.25
C VAL A 20 -13.15 24.41 -44.58
N VAL A 21 -13.69 23.53 -45.42
CA VAL A 21 -13.04 22.44 -46.14
C VAL A 21 -12.00 23.01 -47.11
N PHE A 22 -10.77 22.49 -47.06
CA PHE A 22 -9.84 22.54 -48.20
C PHE A 22 -9.24 21.15 -48.42
N MET A 23 -9.72 20.47 -49.47
CA MET A 23 -9.00 19.41 -50.16
C MET A 23 -7.97 20.07 -51.09
N VAL A 24 -6.71 19.64 -51.02
CA VAL A 24 -5.87 19.53 -52.22
C VAL A 24 -5.09 18.22 -52.14
N VAL A 25 -5.39 17.37 -53.12
CA VAL A 25 -4.70 16.15 -53.51
C VAL A 25 -3.42 16.54 -54.24
N THR A 26 -2.27 16.01 -53.83
CA THR A 26 -1.19 15.64 -54.77
C THR A 26 -0.43 14.43 -54.26
N ALA A 27 -0.56 13.35 -55.03
CA ALA A 27 0.21 12.14 -54.91
C ALA A 27 1.62 12.36 -55.47
N VAL A 28 2.65 11.96 -54.71
CA VAL A 28 3.93 11.51 -55.28
C VAL A 28 4.37 10.26 -54.52
N THR A 29 4.39 9.16 -55.26
CA THR A 29 5.02 7.89 -54.95
C THR A 29 6.55 8.01 -54.96
N PHE A 30 7.24 7.50 -53.95
CA PHE A 30 8.27 6.45 -54.09
C PHE A 30 8.86 6.02 -52.73
N TRP A 31 9.03 4.71 -52.62
CA TRP A 31 9.64 3.88 -51.58
C TRP A 31 10.90 4.40 -50.86
N SER A 32 11.02 4.15 -49.55
CA SER A 32 11.74 2.95 -49.01
C SER A 32 11.87 2.94 -47.47
N MET A 33 11.57 1.76 -46.91
CA MET A 33 12.15 1.12 -45.70
C MET A 33 12.19 1.86 -44.34
N ALA A 34 11.27 1.47 -43.44
CA ALA A 34 11.61 1.11 -42.06
C ALA A 34 10.51 0.22 -41.46
N THR A 35 10.92 -0.99 -41.08
CA THR A 35 10.13 -2.09 -40.53
C THR A 35 9.57 -1.80 -39.14
N ILE A 36 8.26 -1.94 -38.97
CA ILE A 36 7.58 -2.03 -37.66
C ILE A 36 7.60 -3.49 -37.21
N PRO A 37 8.02 -3.85 -35.98
CA PRO A 37 8.02 -5.23 -35.53
C PRO A 37 6.61 -5.72 -35.17
N GLN A 38 6.14 -6.67 -35.98
CA GLN A 38 5.29 -7.83 -35.65
C GLN A 38 4.32 -7.72 -34.47
N GLN A 39 3.04 -7.53 -34.81
CA GLN A 39 1.93 -8.20 -34.12
C GLN A 39 2.21 -9.72 -34.11
N ARG A 40 2.38 -10.32 -32.93
CA ARG A 40 2.33 -11.78 -32.79
C ARG A 40 0.86 -12.20 -32.76
N ALA A 41 0.55 -13.09 -33.68
CA ALA A 41 -0.75 -13.68 -33.93
C ALA A 41 -1.35 -14.34 -32.68
N LEU A 42 -2.60 -13.98 -32.38
CA LEU A 42 -3.56 -14.93 -31.83
C LEU A 42 -3.67 -16.08 -32.84
N ASN A 43 -3.47 -17.33 -32.40
CA ASN A 43 -3.82 -18.50 -33.20
C ASN A 43 -5.34 -18.54 -33.33
N LEU A 44 -5.86 -17.84 -34.34
CA LEU A 44 -7.21 -18.01 -34.86
C LEU A 44 -7.11 -19.04 -35.98
N ASP A 45 -7.54 -20.27 -35.72
CA ASP A 45 -7.85 -21.22 -36.79
C ASP A 45 -9.10 -20.69 -37.51
N LEU A 46 -8.87 -20.00 -38.63
CA LEU A 46 -9.89 -19.55 -39.55
C LEU A 46 -10.07 -20.62 -40.63
N GLU A 47 -10.89 -21.64 -40.33
CA GLU A 47 -11.57 -22.38 -41.39
C GLU A 47 -12.92 -21.73 -41.68
N ALA A 48 -13.17 -21.56 -42.98
CA ALA A 48 -14.12 -20.66 -43.59
C ALA A 48 -15.60 -20.92 -43.21
N VAL A 49 -16.36 -19.85 -42.96
CA VAL A 49 -17.79 -19.80 -43.30
C VAL A 49 -18.15 -18.38 -43.77
N ASP A 50 -18.36 -18.26 -45.07
CA ASP A 50 -19.14 -17.22 -45.71
C ASP A 50 -20.62 -17.56 -45.52
N GLN A 51 -21.39 -16.64 -44.91
CA GLN A 51 -22.86 -16.45 -44.95
C GLN A 51 -23.38 -15.88 -43.61
N GLY A 52 -23.58 -14.57 -43.57
CA GLY A 52 -24.75 -13.92 -42.95
C GLY A 52 -25.14 -14.17 -41.47
N GLY A 53 -24.35 -14.87 -40.66
CA GLY A 53 -24.59 -15.09 -39.24
C GLY A 53 -23.54 -14.37 -38.41
N ALA A 54 -23.93 -13.74 -37.30
CA ALA A 54 -23.00 -13.20 -36.32
C ALA A 54 -22.08 -14.34 -35.85
N ALA A 55 -20.84 -14.36 -36.33
CA ALA A 55 -19.85 -15.35 -35.92
C ALA A 55 -19.56 -15.16 -34.43
N THR A 56 -20.09 -16.06 -33.61
CA THR A 56 -19.70 -16.17 -32.20
C THR A 56 -18.28 -16.74 -32.19
N ILE A 57 -17.28 -15.86 -32.04
CA ILE A 57 -15.88 -16.28 -31.89
C ILE A 57 -15.76 -16.93 -30.51
N TYR A 58 -15.64 -18.25 -30.48
CA TYR A 58 -15.35 -18.99 -29.25
C TYR A 58 -13.86 -18.81 -28.91
N LEU A 59 -13.55 -17.95 -27.95
CA LEU A 59 -12.19 -17.81 -27.42
C LEU A 59 -11.87 -19.05 -26.59
N ASN A 60 -11.09 -19.98 -27.14
CA ASN A 60 -10.39 -20.98 -26.31
C ASN A 60 -9.32 -20.24 -25.50
N ILE A 61 -9.65 -19.91 -24.25
CA ILE A 61 -8.70 -19.26 -23.34
C ILE A 61 -7.92 -20.36 -22.63
N ASP A 62 -6.69 -20.59 -23.10
CA ASP A 62 -5.70 -21.40 -22.40
C ASP A 62 -4.91 -20.50 -21.43
N CYS A 63 -5.04 -20.76 -20.14
CA CYS A 63 -4.35 -20.05 -19.07
C CYS A 63 -3.24 -20.93 -18.50
N ASP A 64 -2.09 -20.34 -18.20
CA ASP A 64 -1.03 -21.09 -17.52
C ASP A 64 -1.38 -21.34 -16.06
N VAL A 65 -1.96 -20.34 -15.40
CA VAL A 65 -2.36 -20.41 -14.00
C VAL A 65 -3.77 -19.88 -13.85
N CYS A 66 -4.64 -20.67 -13.25
CA CYS A 66 -5.97 -20.25 -12.85
C CYS A 66 -6.04 -20.10 -11.34
N VAL A 67 -6.73 -19.06 -10.89
CA VAL A 67 -7.06 -18.85 -9.49
C VAL A 67 -8.56 -18.74 -9.37
N VAL A 68 -9.12 -19.51 -8.46
CA VAL A 68 -10.56 -19.53 -8.23
C VAL A 68 -10.82 -19.05 -6.81
N VAL A 69 -11.58 -17.97 -6.69
CA VAL A 69 -11.90 -17.33 -5.40
C VAL A 69 -13.40 -17.31 -5.22
N TYR A 70 -13.89 -18.26 -4.45
CA TYR A 70 -15.27 -18.32 -4.02
C TYR A 70 -15.35 -17.78 -2.59
N THR A 71 -16.30 -16.88 -2.31
CA THR A 71 -16.37 -16.15 -1.02
C THR A 71 -17.75 -16.14 -0.36
N GLY A 72 -18.72 -16.89 -0.88
CA GLY A 72 -20.00 -17.15 -0.21
C GLY A 72 -19.82 -17.76 1.19
N ASP A 73 -20.69 -17.58 2.16
CA ASP A 73 -21.88 -16.76 2.33
C ASP A 73 -22.07 -16.69 3.86
N ASP A 74 -22.74 -15.67 4.38
CA ASP A 74 -23.13 -15.57 5.79
C ASP A 74 -24.28 -16.55 6.16
N GLY A 75 -24.45 -17.62 5.38
CA GLY A 75 -25.56 -18.57 5.48
C GLY A 75 -26.76 -18.23 4.59
N SER A 76 -26.73 -17.13 3.83
CA SER A 76 -27.66 -16.85 2.74
C SER A 76 -27.21 -17.56 1.44
N ALA A 77 -28.01 -17.49 0.37
CA ALA A 77 -27.66 -18.11 -0.92
C ALA A 77 -27.07 -17.08 -1.92
N LYS A 78 -26.46 -15.99 -1.44
CA LYS A 78 -26.04 -14.82 -2.24
C LYS A 78 -24.70 -14.21 -1.73
N PRO A 79 -23.64 -14.19 -2.56
CA PRO A 79 -22.32 -13.67 -2.18
C PRO A 79 -22.36 -12.33 -1.42
N SER A 80 -21.92 -12.36 -0.16
CA SER A 80 -21.96 -11.21 0.73
C SER A 80 -20.72 -10.33 0.55
N LYS A 81 -20.91 -9.09 0.07
CA LYS A 81 -19.81 -8.14 -0.19
C LYS A 81 -19.00 -7.78 1.07
N THR A 82 -19.58 -7.99 2.25
CA THR A 82 -19.02 -7.64 3.56
C THR A 82 -18.08 -8.72 4.10
N ASN A 83 -17.96 -9.89 3.47
CA ASN A 83 -17.25 -11.04 4.04
C ASN A 83 -16.00 -11.53 3.29
N LEU A 84 -15.46 -10.73 2.36
CA LEU A 84 -14.24 -11.08 1.63
C LEU A 84 -12.99 -11.04 2.52
N PRO A 85 -12.30 -12.16 2.79
CA PRO A 85 -11.03 -12.14 3.53
C PRO A 85 -9.91 -11.76 2.57
N PHE A 86 -9.86 -10.48 2.18
CA PHE A 86 -8.88 -10.02 1.20
C PHE A 86 -7.42 -10.36 1.54
N PRO A 87 -6.96 -10.40 2.81
CA PRO A 87 -5.63 -10.91 3.14
C PRO A 87 -5.42 -12.38 2.69
N LEU A 88 -6.44 -13.23 2.79
CA LEU A 88 -6.39 -14.63 2.33
C LEU A 88 -6.38 -14.72 0.80
N VAL A 89 -7.16 -13.88 0.11
CA VAL A 89 -7.16 -13.79 -1.36
C VAL A 89 -5.76 -13.45 -1.88
N ARG A 90 -5.05 -12.53 -1.20
CA ARG A 90 -3.67 -12.19 -1.56
C ARG A 90 -2.71 -13.38 -1.44
N ARG A 91 -2.88 -14.28 -0.47
CA ARG A 91 -2.05 -15.52 -0.35
C ARG A 91 -2.24 -16.45 -1.55
N LEU A 92 -3.45 -16.53 -2.08
CA LEU A 92 -3.72 -17.27 -3.32
C LEU A 92 -2.97 -16.65 -4.48
N PHE A 93 -3.01 -15.33 -4.61
CA PHE A 93 -2.34 -14.65 -5.70
C PHE A 93 -0.81 -14.74 -5.61
N GLN A 94 -0.23 -14.65 -4.43
CA GLN A 94 1.20 -14.88 -4.22
C GLN A 94 1.63 -16.30 -4.62
N THR A 95 0.80 -17.31 -4.32
CA THR A 95 1.07 -18.70 -4.71
C THR A 95 1.03 -18.85 -6.22
N ALA A 96 0.02 -18.28 -6.88
CA ALA A 96 -0.07 -18.24 -8.34
C ALA A 96 1.13 -17.50 -8.98
N ASN A 97 1.59 -16.40 -8.37
CA ASN A 97 2.73 -15.63 -8.86
C ASN A 97 4.05 -16.42 -8.75
N LYS A 98 4.20 -17.25 -7.71
CA LYS A 98 5.34 -18.18 -7.58
C LYS A 98 5.33 -19.23 -8.69
N ILE A 99 4.17 -19.77 -9.05
CA ILE A 99 4.01 -20.72 -10.17
C ILE A 99 4.24 -20.03 -11.53
N LYS A 100 3.90 -18.74 -11.63
CA LYS A 100 4.12 -17.93 -12.84
C LYS A 100 5.60 -17.89 -13.24
N LYS A 101 6.53 -17.88 -12.28
CA LYS A 101 7.98 -17.90 -12.49
C LYS A 101 8.45 -19.37 -12.47
N PRO A 102 8.83 -20.04 -13.60
CA PRO A 102 9.94 -19.63 -14.48
C PRO A 102 9.79 -20.06 -15.97
N ALA A 103 9.61 -19.13 -16.92
CA ALA A 103 9.82 -19.40 -18.35
C ALA A 103 9.99 -18.11 -19.18
N GLN A 104 10.61 -18.23 -20.36
CA GLN A 104 10.92 -17.16 -21.33
C GLN A 104 9.69 -16.46 -21.97
N ARG A 105 8.45 -16.85 -21.61
CA ARG A 105 7.20 -16.26 -22.13
C ARG A 105 6.33 -15.74 -20.99
N GLU A 106 5.61 -14.65 -21.27
CA GLU A 106 4.66 -14.07 -20.33
C GLU A 106 3.48 -15.04 -20.14
N LYS A 107 3.39 -15.63 -18.95
CA LYS A 107 2.32 -16.58 -18.61
C LYS A 107 0.99 -15.85 -18.37
N ILE A 108 -0.10 -16.41 -18.88
CA ILE A 108 -1.47 -15.87 -18.74
C ILE A 108 -2.07 -16.37 -17.43
N VAL A 109 -2.57 -15.43 -16.61
CA VAL A 109 -3.26 -15.74 -15.36
C VAL A 109 -4.75 -15.45 -15.52
N CYS A 110 -5.59 -16.40 -15.12
CA CYS A 110 -7.04 -16.29 -15.18
C CYS A 110 -7.63 -16.40 -13.78
N VAL A 111 -8.48 -15.45 -13.41
CA VAL A 111 -9.06 -15.38 -12.07
C VAL A 111 -10.59 -15.39 -12.19
N GLY A 112 -11.22 -16.40 -11.59
CA GLY A 112 -12.67 -16.47 -11.46
C GLY A 112 -13.09 -16.15 -10.04
N VAL A 113 -13.96 -15.16 -9.85
CA VAL A 113 -14.41 -14.71 -8.53
C VAL A 113 -15.91 -14.42 -8.50
N ASP A 114 -16.55 -14.45 -7.34
CA ASP A 114 -17.98 -14.12 -7.16
C ASP A 114 -18.25 -12.61 -7.07
N ASN A 115 -17.34 -11.85 -6.43
CA ASN A 115 -17.40 -10.39 -6.35
C ASN A 115 -16.16 -9.77 -7.02
N PRO A 116 -16.21 -9.41 -8.31
CA PRO A 116 -15.01 -9.09 -9.08
C PRO A 116 -14.34 -7.77 -8.75
N VAL A 117 -15.01 -6.82 -8.10
CA VAL A 117 -14.52 -5.43 -8.05
C VAL A 117 -13.15 -5.30 -7.37
N ILE A 118 -13.02 -5.73 -6.12
CA ILE A 118 -11.76 -5.63 -5.37
C ILE A 118 -10.77 -6.76 -5.73
N PRO A 119 -11.17 -8.04 -5.78
CA PRO A 119 -10.28 -9.15 -6.15
C PRO A 119 -9.66 -8.99 -7.53
N CYS A 120 -10.38 -8.50 -8.54
CA CYS A 120 -9.78 -8.29 -9.87
C CYS A 120 -8.79 -7.12 -9.88
N ARG A 121 -9.02 -6.06 -9.09
CA ARG A 121 -8.02 -4.99 -8.92
C ARG A 121 -6.79 -5.50 -8.20
N MET A 122 -6.95 -6.33 -7.17
CA MET A 122 -5.84 -6.99 -6.48
C MET A 122 -5.07 -7.93 -7.44
N ALA A 123 -5.77 -8.68 -8.28
CA ALA A 123 -5.14 -9.53 -9.29
C ALA A 123 -4.35 -8.68 -10.30
N ARG A 124 -4.91 -7.55 -10.77
CA ARG A 124 -4.18 -6.60 -11.62
C ARG A 124 -2.92 -6.07 -10.94
N ASP A 125 -3.03 -5.68 -9.67
CA ASP A 125 -1.90 -5.12 -8.92
C ASP A 125 -0.79 -6.18 -8.65
N GLU A 126 -1.13 -7.47 -8.56
CA GLU A 126 -0.18 -8.56 -8.33
C GLU A 126 0.43 -9.13 -9.63
N PHE A 127 -0.38 -9.29 -10.67
CA PHE A 127 0.00 -10.00 -11.90
C PHE A 127 0.29 -9.10 -13.11
N GLY A 128 -0.08 -7.82 -13.02
CA GLY A 128 0.00 -6.84 -14.10
C GLY A 128 -1.30 -6.72 -14.93
N PRO A 129 -1.31 -5.84 -15.95
CA PRO A 129 -2.50 -5.54 -16.74
C PRO A 129 -3.00 -6.70 -17.60
N ASN A 130 -2.15 -7.70 -17.87
CA ASN A 130 -2.46 -8.85 -18.72
C ASN A 130 -3.19 -10.00 -17.98
N VAL A 131 -3.59 -9.78 -16.73
CA VAL A 131 -4.43 -10.75 -16.02
C VAL A 131 -5.85 -10.70 -16.54
N ASN A 132 -6.42 -11.87 -16.79
CA ASN A 132 -7.83 -11.97 -17.06
C ASN A 132 -8.58 -12.27 -15.77
N CYS A 133 -9.53 -11.41 -15.39
CA CYS A 133 -10.31 -11.62 -14.16
C CYS A 133 -11.78 -11.34 -14.39
N TRP A 134 -12.65 -12.25 -13.94
CA TRP A 134 -14.07 -12.21 -14.22
C TRP A 134 -14.93 -12.63 -13.03
N GLY A 135 -16.16 -12.12 -13.03
CA GLY A 135 -17.24 -12.66 -12.20
C GLY A 135 -17.64 -14.07 -12.65
N PHE A 136 -17.97 -14.98 -11.74
CA PHE A 136 -18.44 -16.32 -12.10
C PHE A 136 -19.69 -16.29 -12.99
N GLU A 137 -20.63 -15.38 -12.74
CA GLU A 137 -21.81 -15.20 -13.59
C GLU A 137 -21.43 -14.96 -15.07
N HIS A 138 -20.45 -14.09 -15.31
CA HIS A 138 -19.93 -13.83 -16.64
C HIS A 138 -19.25 -15.07 -17.25
N MET A 139 -18.51 -15.83 -16.44
CA MET A 139 -17.86 -17.05 -16.90
C MET A 139 -18.86 -18.14 -17.32
N TYR A 140 -19.96 -18.30 -16.60
CA TYR A 140 -20.98 -19.31 -16.91
C TYR A 140 -21.87 -18.93 -18.08
N THR A 141 -22.16 -17.64 -18.24
CA THR A 141 -23.14 -17.17 -19.23
C THR A 141 -22.52 -16.74 -20.55
N GLN A 142 -21.25 -16.31 -20.57
CA GLN A 142 -20.63 -15.68 -21.74
C GLN A 142 -19.39 -16.41 -22.27
N ILE A 143 -18.87 -17.41 -21.56
CA ILE A 143 -17.73 -18.21 -22.00
C ILE A 143 -18.23 -19.64 -22.29
N PRO A 144 -18.53 -19.99 -23.55
CA PRO A 144 -19.17 -21.26 -23.89
C PRO A 144 -18.20 -22.45 -23.80
N THR A 145 -16.89 -22.17 -23.87
CA THR A 145 -15.81 -23.15 -23.80
C THR A 145 -15.16 -23.14 -22.42
N PRO A 146 -14.89 -24.31 -21.81
CA PRO A 146 -14.20 -24.36 -20.53
C PRO A 146 -12.83 -23.68 -20.61
N VAL A 147 -12.51 -22.84 -19.62
CA VAL A 147 -11.19 -22.25 -19.43
C VAL A 147 -10.22 -23.37 -19.05
N ARG A 148 -9.17 -23.58 -19.83
CA ARG A 148 -8.18 -24.64 -19.59
C ARG A 148 -6.97 -24.08 -18.87
N CYS A 149 -6.53 -24.77 -17.83
CA CYS A 149 -5.48 -24.30 -16.93
C CYS A 149 -4.37 -25.35 -16.83
N ASN A 150 -3.11 -24.95 -16.98
CA ASN A 150 -2.01 -25.86 -16.63
C ASN A 150 -1.96 -26.08 -15.11
N HIS A 151 -2.11 -25.00 -14.34
CA HIS A 151 -2.14 -25.05 -12.89
C HIS A 151 -3.40 -24.36 -12.33
N MET A 152 -4.06 -25.00 -11.39
CA MET A 152 -5.19 -24.46 -10.63
C MET A 152 -4.75 -24.17 -9.19
N VAL A 153 -4.95 -22.94 -8.72
CA VAL A 153 -4.70 -22.52 -7.34
C VAL A 153 -6.03 -22.30 -6.62
N MET A 154 -6.23 -22.99 -5.51
CA MET A 154 -7.44 -22.92 -4.70
C MET A 154 -7.11 -22.76 -3.22
N GLY A 155 -7.97 -22.06 -2.49
CA GLY A 155 -7.87 -21.97 -1.03
C GLY A 155 -8.63 -23.09 -0.34
N ASN A 156 -8.06 -23.63 0.74
CA ASN A 156 -8.76 -24.49 1.69
C ASN A 156 -8.91 -23.73 3.02
N THR A 157 -10.12 -23.76 3.60
CA THR A 157 -10.43 -23.05 4.85
C THR A 157 -11.64 -23.69 5.54
N SER A 158 -11.59 -23.75 6.86
CA SER A 158 -12.67 -24.18 7.74
C SER A 158 -13.57 -23.02 8.17
N GLN A 159 -13.15 -21.77 7.93
CA GLN A 159 -13.84 -20.56 8.39
C GLN A 159 -14.92 -20.10 7.41
N TYR A 160 -14.78 -20.45 6.13
CA TYR A 160 -15.75 -20.17 5.08
C TYR A 160 -16.30 -21.52 4.61
N LEU A 161 -17.59 -21.56 4.24
CA LEU A 161 -18.18 -22.79 3.71
C LEU A 161 -17.27 -23.37 2.61
N PRO A 162 -17.03 -24.69 2.56
CA PRO A 162 -16.20 -25.28 1.53
C PRO A 162 -16.86 -25.04 0.16
N GLN A 163 -16.31 -24.13 -0.62
CA GLN A 163 -17.00 -23.63 -1.82
C GLN A 163 -16.85 -24.51 -3.05
N LEU A 164 -16.09 -25.60 -2.91
CA LEU A 164 -16.03 -26.66 -3.89
C LEU A 164 -16.03 -27.97 -3.14
N VAL A 165 -17.21 -28.58 -3.05
CA VAL A 165 -17.32 -30.02 -2.86
C VAL A 165 -16.37 -30.65 -3.86
N THR A 166 -15.45 -31.47 -3.37
CA THR A 166 -14.47 -32.21 -4.17
C THR A 166 -15.19 -32.98 -5.26
N PHE A 167 -15.31 -32.40 -6.45
CA PHE A 167 -15.59 -33.18 -7.64
C PHE A 167 -14.30 -33.92 -7.95
N GLU A 168 -14.37 -35.25 -7.95
CA GLU A 168 -13.30 -36.15 -8.42
C GLU A 168 -12.96 -35.90 -9.90
N ASN A 169 -13.77 -35.12 -10.60
CA ASN A 169 -13.55 -34.66 -11.97
C ASN A 169 -12.77 -33.34 -11.95
N GLN A 170 -11.78 -33.18 -12.84
CA GLN A 170 -10.87 -32.03 -12.98
C GLN A 170 -11.59 -30.73 -13.43
N THR A 171 -12.67 -30.35 -12.75
CA THR A 171 -13.60 -29.28 -13.11
C THR A 171 -14.03 -28.48 -11.89
N SER A 172 -14.03 -27.15 -12.00
CA SER A 172 -14.55 -26.21 -10.98
C SER A 172 -15.24 -25.10 -11.73
N GLY A 173 -16.57 -25.15 -11.77
CA GLY A 173 -17.34 -24.34 -12.71
C GLY A 173 -16.91 -24.61 -14.16
N ASN A 174 -16.65 -23.54 -14.93
CA ASN A 174 -16.14 -23.63 -16.30
C ASN A 174 -14.62 -23.79 -16.39
N PHE A 175 -13.89 -24.02 -15.30
CA PHE A 175 -12.45 -24.28 -15.36
C PHE A 175 -12.12 -25.76 -15.44
N THR A 176 -11.12 -26.12 -16.25
CA THR A 176 -10.47 -27.44 -16.28
C THR A 176 -8.98 -27.30 -16.01
N TRP A 177 -8.33 -28.26 -15.36
CA TRP A 177 -6.89 -28.14 -15.06
C TRP A 177 -6.09 -29.45 -15.10
N GLN A 178 -4.78 -29.31 -15.34
CA GLN A 178 -3.83 -30.43 -15.29
C GLN A 178 -3.26 -30.66 -13.89
N GLN A 179 -2.85 -29.60 -13.20
CA GLN A 179 -2.26 -29.68 -11.85
C GLN A 179 -3.03 -28.80 -10.86
N ARG A 180 -3.14 -29.27 -9.62
CA ARG A 180 -3.85 -28.57 -8.53
C ARG A 180 -2.90 -28.19 -7.40
N HIS A 181 -3.00 -26.94 -6.96
CA HIS A 181 -2.28 -26.37 -5.82
C HIS A 181 -3.30 -25.90 -4.79
N VAL A 182 -3.29 -26.52 -3.61
CA VAL A 182 -4.18 -26.16 -2.51
C VAL A 182 -3.39 -25.31 -1.52
N VAL A 183 -3.91 -24.13 -1.21
CA VAL A 183 -3.36 -23.21 -0.23
C VAL A 183 -4.18 -23.31 1.05
N GLU A 184 -3.58 -23.83 2.12
CA GLU A 184 -4.22 -23.86 3.44
C GLU A 184 -4.33 -22.45 4.01
N LEU A 185 -5.51 -21.86 3.97
CA LEU A 185 -5.76 -20.47 4.37
C LEU A 185 -5.92 -20.30 5.89
N ASP A 186 -6.32 -21.34 6.61
CA ASP A 186 -6.45 -21.29 8.07
C ASP A 186 -5.09 -21.37 8.78
N THR A 187 -4.07 -21.86 8.09
CA THR A 187 -2.71 -21.84 8.65
C THR A 187 -2.25 -20.39 8.76
N VAL A 188 -2.07 -19.92 10.00
CA VAL A 188 -1.38 -18.67 10.28
C VAL A 188 0.00 -18.80 9.67
N ALA A 189 0.34 -17.96 8.70
CA ALA A 189 1.66 -18.02 8.08
C ALA A 189 2.72 -17.84 9.19
N PRO A 190 3.86 -18.55 9.18
CA PRO A 190 4.81 -18.49 10.29
C PRO A 190 5.31 -17.06 10.63
N HIS A 191 5.27 -16.14 9.65
CA HIS A 191 5.61 -14.73 9.81
C HIS A 191 4.48 -13.85 10.37
N THR A 192 3.27 -14.41 10.57
CA THR A 192 2.11 -13.70 11.10
C THR A 192 1.79 -14.02 12.55
N GLN A 193 2.48 -14.98 13.19
CA GLN A 193 2.36 -15.18 14.64
C GLN A 193 3.13 -14.08 15.38
N ARG A 194 2.59 -13.63 16.53
CA ARG A 194 3.35 -12.82 17.49
C ARG A 194 4.72 -13.45 17.75
N PRO A 195 5.83 -12.74 17.45
CA PRO A 195 7.17 -13.25 17.71
C PRO A 195 7.41 -13.50 19.20
N ALA A 196 8.05 -14.63 19.52
CA ALA A 196 8.56 -14.90 20.85
C ALA A 196 9.93 -14.21 21.01
N LEU A 197 9.94 -13.01 21.57
CA LEU A 197 11.19 -12.29 21.87
C LEU A 197 11.65 -12.56 23.30
N LYS A 198 12.96 -12.79 23.46
CA LYS A 198 13.60 -12.97 24.77
C LYS A 198 13.75 -11.64 25.52
N GLU A 199 13.92 -10.53 24.80
CA GLU A 199 14.15 -9.21 25.36
C GLU A 199 13.52 -8.13 24.47
N VAL A 200 12.82 -7.19 25.09
CA VAL A 200 12.26 -6.01 24.42
C VAL A 200 13.30 -4.91 24.41
N ARG A 201 13.54 -4.33 23.23
CA ARG A 201 14.50 -3.24 23.02
C ARG A 201 13.74 -2.04 22.46
N PRO A 202 13.49 -0.97 23.23
CA PRO A 202 12.87 0.24 22.70
C PRO A 202 13.67 0.78 21.50
N THR A 203 13.01 0.85 20.35
CA THR A 203 13.64 1.29 19.10
C THR A 203 12.80 2.37 18.42
N ILE A 204 13.42 3.52 18.17
CA ILE A 204 12.85 4.55 17.29
C ILE A 204 13.19 4.22 15.85
N VAL A 205 12.24 4.36 14.94
CA VAL A 205 12.39 4.06 13.52
C VAL A 205 12.06 5.28 12.70
N THR A 206 12.90 5.56 11.72
CA THR A 206 12.64 6.60 10.73
C THR A 206 13.18 6.17 9.37
N GLY A 207 12.79 6.87 8.32
CA GLY A 207 13.32 6.67 6.98
C GLY A 207 13.29 7.94 6.17
N PHE A 208 14.32 8.16 5.35
CA PHE A 208 14.39 9.31 4.46
C PHE A 208 15.28 9.02 3.24
N SER A 209 15.04 9.79 2.18
CA SER A 209 15.87 9.84 0.98
C SER A 209 16.88 11.00 1.08
N ALA A 210 17.85 11.05 0.17
CA ALA A 210 18.92 12.06 0.15
C ALA A 210 18.36 13.50 0.17
N ASN A 211 17.24 13.75 -0.51
CA ASN A 211 16.58 15.06 -0.52
C ASN A 211 15.97 15.50 0.83
N HIS A 212 15.88 14.60 1.82
CA HIS A 212 15.43 14.90 3.19
C HIS A 212 16.54 14.64 4.23
N LEU A 213 17.78 14.37 3.80
CA LEU A 213 18.90 14.03 4.69
C LEU A 213 19.07 15.04 5.82
N THR A 214 19.14 16.34 5.49
CA THR A 214 19.31 17.43 6.47
C THR A 214 18.29 17.37 7.61
N ILE A 215 17.02 17.13 7.27
CA ILE A 215 15.92 17.06 8.23
C ILE A 215 16.01 15.76 9.05
N GLY A 216 16.29 14.63 8.39
CA GLY A 216 16.53 13.36 9.07
C GLY A 216 17.68 13.42 10.08
N LEU A 217 18.80 14.08 9.74
CA LEU A 217 19.94 14.26 10.66
C LEU A 217 19.57 15.13 11.88
N LEU A 218 18.65 16.09 11.73
CA LEU A 218 18.16 16.90 12.85
C LEU A 218 17.28 16.08 13.80
N LEU A 219 16.41 15.22 13.26
CA LEU A 219 15.66 14.26 14.07
C LEU A 219 16.61 13.39 14.89
N LEU A 220 17.62 12.77 14.27
CA LEU A 220 18.58 11.91 14.98
C LEU A 220 19.30 12.63 16.12
N ARG A 221 19.71 13.88 15.88
CA ARG A 221 20.33 14.72 16.92
C ARG A 221 19.36 15.10 18.03
N SER A 222 18.07 15.28 17.72
CA SER A 222 17.04 15.54 18.73
C SER A 222 16.80 14.32 19.63
N ILE A 223 16.76 13.12 19.04
CA ILE A 223 16.68 11.85 19.78
C ILE A 223 17.89 11.71 20.70
N ALA A 224 19.09 11.92 20.16
CA ALA A 224 20.34 11.79 20.91
C ALA A 224 20.39 12.74 22.11
N LYS A 225 19.97 14.00 21.93
CA LYS A 225 19.88 14.98 23.01
C LYS A 225 18.85 14.55 24.07
N ALA A 226 17.62 14.24 23.65
CA ALA A 226 16.57 13.84 24.58
C ALA A 226 16.98 12.60 25.39
N ALA A 227 17.59 11.59 24.76
CA ALA A 227 18.07 10.39 25.45
C ALA A 227 19.19 10.67 26.46
N LEU A 228 20.13 11.57 26.13
CA LEU A 228 21.17 12.00 27.06
C LEU A 228 20.55 12.69 28.28
N ASP A 229 19.64 13.64 28.05
CA ASP A 229 18.95 14.39 29.10
C ASP A 229 18.08 13.46 29.99
N VAL A 230 17.51 12.37 29.45
CA VAL A 230 16.82 11.36 30.25
C VAL A 230 17.80 10.64 31.18
N ARG A 231 18.96 10.23 30.67
CA ARG A 231 19.96 9.45 31.42
C ARG A 231 20.58 10.19 32.60
N GLU A 232 20.54 11.53 32.60
CA GLU A 232 20.89 12.33 33.78
C GLU A 232 20.00 11.99 35.00
N THR A 233 18.77 11.56 34.74
CA THR A 233 17.77 11.22 35.78
C THR A 233 17.44 9.73 35.87
N LYS A 234 17.59 8.97 34.78
CA LYS A 234 17.36 7.52 34.69
C LYS A 234 18.54 6.85 33.97
N PRO A 235 19.66 6.57 34.66
CA PRO A 235 20.89 6.08 34.04
C PRO A 235 20.74 4.76 33.25
N GLU A 236 19.75 3.95 33.62
CA GLU A 236 19.37 2.69 32.97
C GLU A 236 18.60 2.88 31.66
N PHE A 237 18.16 4.11 31.33
CA PHE A 237 17.38 4.37 30.14
C PHE A 237 18.14 4.01 28.86
N ALA A 238 17.57 3.08 28.09
CA ALA A 238 18.13 2.59 26.86
C ALA A 238 17.13 2.73 25.72
N VAL A 239 17.58 3.36 24.63
CA VAL A 239 16.85 3.45 23.37
C VAL A 239 17.84 3.27 22.22
N SER A 240 17.37 2.64 21.16
CA SER A 240 18.11 2.48 19.90
C SER A 240 17.35 3.15 18.76
N VAL A 241 18.04 3.40 17.65
CA VAL A 241 17.45 3.98 16.45
C VAL A 241 17.75 3.08 15.26
N VAL A 242 16.75 2.83 14.42
CA VAL A 242 16.92 2.24 13.10
C VAL A 242 16.53 3.28 12.06
N VAL A 243 17.48 3.61 11.18
CA VAL A 243 17.27 4.54 10.06
C VAL A 243 17.22 3.76 8.76
N TRP A 244 16.15 3.92 8.01
CA TRP A 244 16.01 3.36 6.68
C TRP A 244 16.41 4.37 5.60
N GLU A 245 17.51 4.10 4.93
CA GLU A 245 17.89 4.76 3.68
C GLU A 245 16.93 4.33 2.57
N MET A 246 16.19 5.29 2.04
CA MET A 246 15.19 5.06 0.97
C MET A 246 15.81 5.14 -0.43
N ASP A 247 16.99 5.76 -0.54
CA ASP A 247 17.90 5.68 -1.68
C ASP A 247 19.34 5.61 -1.20
N GLU A 248 20.28 5.33 -2.11
CA GLU A 248 21.68 5.22 -1.75
C GLU A 248 22.30 6.61 -1.52
N PHE A 249 22.74 6.88 -0.29
CA PHE A 249 23.52 8.10 -0.01
C PHE A 249 24.91 7.98 -0.61
N ARG A 250 25.37 9.04 -1.29
CA ARG A 250 26.65 9.06 -2.01
C ARG A 250 27.43 10.32 -1.68
N GLY A 251 28.76 10.22 -1.76
CA GLY A 251 29.66 11.33 -1.51
C GLY A 251 29.38 11.98 -0.15
N LYS A 252 29.18 13.31 -0.16
CA LYS A 252 28.96 14.10 1.05
C LYS A 252 27.79 13.59 1.90
N ASP A 253 26.69 13.17 1.29
CA ASP A 253 25.50 12.70 2.02
C ASP A 253 25.81 11.48 2.90
N ARG A 254 26.59 10.53 2.36
CA ARG A 254 27.06 9.35 3.08
C ARG A 254 28.01 9.74 4.21
N ASP A 255 28.95 10.64 3.91
CA ASP A 255 29.98 11.04 4.86
C ASP A 255 29.36 11.83 6.04
N ASP A 256 28.37 12.69 5.78
CA ASP A 256 27.60 13.41 6.80
C ASP A 256 26.79 12.45 7.68
N MET A 257 26.07 11.49 7.07
CA MET A 257 25.31 10.47 7.80
C MET A 257 26.21 9.64 8.71
N GLN A 258 27.33 9.14 8.19
CA GLN A 258 28.30 8.36 8.98
C GLN A 258 28.89 9.15 10.14
N CYS A 259 29.20 10.43 9.90
CA CYS A 259 29.72 11.28 10.96
C CYS A 259 28.69 11.49 12.07
N VAL A 260 27.43 11.82 11.73
CA VAL A 260 26.36 12.03 12.73
C VAL A 260 26.08 10.74 13.50
N VAL A 261 26.01 9.58 12.84
CA VAL A 261 25.83 8.28 13.51
C VAL A 261 26.93 8.02 14.54
N ARG A 262 28.19 8.25 14.17
CA ARG A 262 29.34 8.11 15.08
C ARG A 262 29.25 9.09 16.24
N GLU A 263 28.96 10.37 15.97
CA GLU A 263 28.84 11.41 16.98
C GLU A 263 27.74 11.08 18.00
N ILE A 264 26.58 10.58 17.55
CA ILE A 264 25.48 10.16 18.43
C ILE A 264 25.94 9.02 19.34
N LYS A 265 26.58 7.99 18.78
CA LYS A 265 27.07 6.86 19.58
C LYS A 265 28.06 7.32 20.66
N GLU A 266 29.03 8.16 20.28
CA GLU A 266 30.09 8.63 21.17
C GLU A 266 29.58 9.58 22.26
N LYS A 267 28.67 10.50 21.92
CA LYS A 267 28.23 11.57 22.84
C LYS A 267 27.01 11.21 23.68
N SER A 268 26.05 10.47 23.14
CA SER A 268 24.83 10.11 23.87
C SER A 268 24.71 8.62 24.18
N GLY A 269 25.59 7.77 23.65
CA GLY A 269 25.50 6.32 23.83
C GLY A 269 24.25 5.70 23.21
N VAL A 270 23.56 6.41 22.31
CA VAL A 270 22.44 5.88 21.54
C VAL A 270 23.00 5.07 20.36
N ASP A 271 22.51 3.85 20.19
CA ASP A 271 22.90 3.00 19.07
C ASP A 271 22.06 3.34 17.84
N VAL A 272 22.70 3.63 16.71
CA VAL A 272 22.01 3.94 15.45
C VAL A 272 22.41 2.93 14.39
N GLU A 273 21.44 2.14 13.96
CA GLU A 273 21.58 1.16 12.89
C GLU A 273 21.04 1.76 11.58
N VAL A 274 21.86 1.75 10.52
CA VAL A 274 21.45 2.24 9.19
C VAL A 274 21.17 1.05 8.28
N ARG A 275 19.97 1.00 7.70
CA ARG A 275 19.49 -0.06 6.82
C ARG A 275 19.07 0.51 5.47
N ARG A 276 19.26 -0.24 4.39
CA ARG A 276 18.78 0.13 3.06
C ARG A 276 17.44 -0.53 2.75
N PHE A 277 16.44 0.27 2.39
CA PHE A 277 15.16 -0.26 1.93
C PHE A 277 15.23 -0.67 0.46
N LYS A 278 14.96 -1.94 0.19
CA LYS A 278 15.09 -2.53 -1.15
C LYS A 278 13.76 -2.47 -1.90
N PHE A 279 13.38 -1.31 -2.43
CA PHE A 279 12.08 -1.12 -3.12
C PHE A 279 11.77 -2.16 -4.22
N TRP A 280 12.78 -2.72 -4.89
CA TRP A 280 12.59 -3.70 -5.96
C TRP A 280 12.07 -5.07 -5.49
N VAL A 281 12.11 -5.36 -4.18
CA VAL A 281 11.53 -6.61 -3.64
C VAL A 281 10.01 -6.50 -3.44
N PHE A 282 9.47 -5.30 -3.52
CA PHE A 282 8.05 -4.99 -3.36
C PHE A 282 7.38 -4.72 -4.71
N PRO A 283 6.03 -4.81 -4.77
CA PRO A 283 5.27 -4.45 -5.96
C PRO A 283 5.62 -3.06 -6.48
N GLU A 284 5.49 -2.87 -7.79
CA GLU A 284 5.94 -1.64 -8.44
C GLU A 284 5.30 -0.38 -7.85
N TRP A 285 4.00 -0.46 -7.53
CA TRP A 285 3.22 0.64 -6.96
C TRP A 285 3.73 1.15 -5.60
N MET A 286 4.55 0.37 -4.88
CA MET A 286 5.19 0.82 -3.62
C MET A 286 6.46 1.64 -3.84
N ARG A 287 6.96 1.73 -5.09
CA ARG A 287 8.20 2.42 -5.40
C ARG A 287 7.99 3.93 -5.33
N ILE A 288 8.98 4.61 -4.78
CA ILE A 288 9.02 6.07 -4.74
C ILE A 288 9.54 6.56 -6.09
N LYS A 289 9.00 7.68 -6.58
CA LYS A 289 9.35 8.28 -7.89
C LYS A 289 8.83 7.51 -9.10
N GLN A 290 7.87 6.58 -8.94
CA GLN A 290 7.17 5.98 -10.07
C GLN A 290 6.13 6.97 -10.62
N LYS A 291 6.03 7.13 -11.94
CA LYS A 291 4.92 7.89 -12.54
C LYS A 291 3.62 7.14 -12.26
N GLN A 292 2.63 7.77 -11.62
CA GLN A 292 1.31 7.17 -11.53
C GLN A 292 0.74 7.00 -12.95
N GLU A 293 0.21 5.81 -13.27
CA GLU A 293 -0.40 5.49 -14.57
C GLU A 293 -1.61 6.38 -14.92
N THR A 294 -2.11 7.16 -13.96
CA THR A 294 -3.33 7.98 -14.07
C THR A 294 -3.14 9.31 -14.81
N GLY A 295 -2.01 9.56 -15.47
CA GLY A 295 -1.85 10.71 -16.38
C GLY A 295 -1.92 12.10 -15.73
N SER A 296 -1.94 12.18 -14.40
CA SER A 296 -1.77 13.44 -13.67
C SER A 296 -0.32 13.89 -13.81
N PHE A 297 -0.11 15.03 -14.46
CA PHE A 297 1.15 15.45 -15.05
C PHE A 297 2.32 15.73 -14.06
N ASP A 298 2.12 15.59 -12.74
CA ASP A 298 3.15 15.88 -11.72
C ASP A 298 3.19 14.92 -10.49
N SER A 299 2.43 13.83 -10.49
CA SER A 299 2.38 12.91 -9.34
C SER A 299 3.45 11.82 -9.44
N PHE A 300 4.67 12.11 -8.97
CA PHE A 300 5.59 11.06 -8.58
C PHE A 300 4.95 10.29 -7.40
N GLY A 301 4.69 9.00 -7.59
CA GLY A 301 4.14 8.13 -6.57
C GLY A 301 5.00 8.18 -5.31
N THR A 302 4.36 8.42 -4.16
CA THR A 302 4.99 8.39 -2.84
C THR A 302 5.15 6.96 -2.31
N GLY A 303 4.94 5.95 -3.17
CA GLY A 303 4.76 4.56 -2.74
C GLY A 303 3.56 4.37 -1.81
N GLU A 304 2.62 5.32 -1.82
CA GLU A 304 1.44 5.40 -0.96
C GLU A 304 1.77 5.28 0.55
N TYR A 305 3.02 5.61 0.93
CA TYR A 305 3.56 5.42 2.28
C TYR A 305 3.49 3.97 2.81
N ALA A 306 3.20 2.98 1.96
CA ALA A 306 3.10 1.58 2.37
C ALA A 306 4.43 1.02 2.88
N TRP A 307 5.55 1.48 2.29
CA TRP A 307 6.91 1.12 2.69
C TRP A 307 7.22 1.47 4.15
N LYS A 308 6.62 2.53 4.70
CA LYS A 308 6.78 2.92 6.10
C LYS A 308 6.21 1.85 7.04
N VAL A 309 5.02 1.36 6.74
CA VAL A 309 4.39 0.30 7.53
C VAL A 309 5.23 -0.98 7.53
N VAL A 310 5.86 -1.31 6.39
CA VAL A 310 6.80 -2.43 6.28
C VAL A 310 8.01 -2.23 7.20
N MET A 311 8.60 -1.04 7.22
CA MET A 311 9.74 -0.72 8.09
C MET A 311 9.37 -0.85 9.58
N ILE A 312 8.21 -0.32 9.97
CA ILE A 312 7.69 -0.39 11.34
C ILE A 312 7.50 -1.84 11.76
N HIS A 313 6.79 -2.61 10.94
CA HIS A 313 6.54 -4.04 11.19
C HIS A 313 7.84 -4.81 11.35
N THR A 314 8.80 -4.62 10.43
CA THR A 314 10.10 -5.30 10.44
C THR A 314 10.85 -5.07 11.76
N VAL A 315 10.89 -3.83 12.24
CA VAL A 315 11.59 -3.53 13.50
C VAL A 315 10.78 -4.01 14.71
N LEU A 316 9.46 -3.87 14.69
CA LEU A 316 8.59 -4.35 15.77
C LEU A 316 8.80 -5.84 16.04
N VAL A 317 8.83 -6.67 14.99
CA VAL A 317 9.00 -8.13 15.16
C VAL A 317 10.40 -8.53 15.63
N GLU A 318 11.40 -7.69 15.39
CA GLU A 318 12.79 -7.90 15.82
C GLU A 318 13.09 -7.36 17.23
N ARG A 319 12.37 -6.32 17.66
CA ARG A 319 12.73 -5.50 18.83
C ARG A 319 11.65 -5.43 19.91
N GLY A 320 10.40 -5.73 19.59
CA GLY A 320 9.33 -5.87 20.57
C GLY A 320 8.59 -4.58 20.93
N LEU A 321 9.26 -3.42 20.81
CA LEU A 321 8.70 -2.08 20.97
C LEU A 321 9.29 -1.16 19.90
N VAL A 322 8.41 -0.51 19.14
CA VAL A 322 8.79 0.42 18.08
C VAL A 322 8.09 1.76 18.26
N LEU A 323 8.80 2.85 17.99
CA LEU A 323 8.23 4.18 17.78
C LEU A 323 8.67 4.68 16.41
N TRP A 324 7.75 4.77 15.45
CA TRP A 324 8.00 5.49 14.21
C TRP A 324 7.93 6.99 14.45
N THR A 325 8.85 7.72 13.82
CA THR A 325 8.78 9.18 13.64
C THR A 325 9.16 9.52 12.21
N ASP A 326 8.33 10.30 11.53
CA ASP A 326 8.66 10.83 10.20
C ASP A 326 9.98 11.61 10.30
N ALA A 327 10.79 11.62 9.24
CA ALA A 327 12.08 12.31 9.25
C ALA A 327 11.94 13.80 9.61
N GLY A 328 10.78 14.39 9.31
CA GLY A 328 10.40 15.76 9.63
C GLY A 328 9.96 15.99 11.07
N ASP A 329 9.99 15.01 11.96
CA ASP A 329 9.67 15.19 13.37
C ASP A 329 10.93 15.52 14.21
N ARG A 330 10.71 15.84 15.48
CA ARG A 330 11.76 16.00 16.48
C ARG A 330 11.23 15.85 17.89
N PHE A 331 12.13 15.53 18.80
CA PHE A 331 11.91 15.56 20.25
C PHE A 331 12.41 16.89 20.82
N THR A 332 11.50 17.73 21.33
CA THR A 332 11.88 19.06 21.85
C THR A 332 12.41 19.01 23.27
N THR A 333 12.03 17.99 24.05
CA THR A 333 12.44 17.81 25.46
C THR A 333 12.66 16.33 25.79
N LYS A 334 13.27 16.05 26.95
CA LYS A 334 13.43 14.66 27.44
C LYS A 334 12.09 14.00 27.75
N GLU A 335 11.11 14.76 28.24
CA GLU A 335 9.73 14.33 28.52
C GLU A 335 9.07 13.85 27.23
N SER A 336 9.28 14.55 26.11
CA SER A 336 8.72 14.15 24.83
C SER A 336 9.15 12.76 24.36
N LEU A 337 10.36 12.34 24.74
CA LEU A 337 10.87 11.01 24.45
C LEU A 337 10.37 9.99 25.46
N ILE A 338 10.59 10.23 26.75
CA ILE A 338 10.33 9.23 27.78
C ILE A 338 8.84 8.99 28.01
N GLU A 339 8.01 10.04 28.07
CA GLU A 339 6.57 9.87 28.29
C GLU A 339 5.90 9.16 27.10
N THR A 340 6.39 9.42 25.88
CA THR A 340 5.91 8.71 24.69
C THR A 340 6.29 7.23 24.75
N LEU A 341 7.53 6.89 25.09
CA LEU A 341 7.97 5.50 25.17
C LEU A 341 7.32 4.74 26.34
N ASP A 342 7.18 5.38 27.50
CA ASP A 342 6.51 4.81 28.67
C ASP A 342 5.03 4.54 28.35
N TYR A 343 4.36 5.46 27.66
CA TYR A 343 2.97 5.24 27.21
C TYR A 343 2.85 4.04 26.27
N ILE A 344 3.75 3.93 25.28
CA ILE A 344 3.75 2.78 24.35
C ILE A 344 3.99 1.48 25.11
N ALA A 345 4.92 1.48 26.06
CA ALA A 345 5.23 0.29 26.86
C ALA A 345 4.02 -0.16 27.72
N GLU A 346 3.25 0.79 28.24
CA GLU A 346 2.08 0.52 29.09
C GLU A 346 0.81 0.15 28.30
N HIS A 347 0.55 0.83 27.18
CA HIS A 347 -0.72 0.71 26.44
C HIS A 347 -0.60 -0.11 25.15
N GLY A 348 0.63 -0.39 24.73
CA GLY A 348 0.95 -1.16 23.53
C GLY A 348 0.74 -0.45 22.20
N PHE A 349 0.05 0.70 22.16
CA PHE A 349 -0.16 1.51 20.97
C PHE A 349 -0.14 2.99 21.32
N ALA A 350 0.49 3.81 20.46
CA ALA A 350 0.41 5.27 20.57
C ALA A 350 0.31 5.94 19.21
N SER A 351 -0.45 7.03 19.15
CA SER A 351 -0.50 7.98 18.03
C SER A 351 -1.04 9.32 18.55
N ARG A 352 -1.43 10.25 17.68
CA ARG A 352 -2.21 11.45 18.02
C ARG A 352 -3.44 11.53 17.14
N ARG A 353 -4.33 12.46 17.44
CA ARG A 353 -5.40 12.81 16.52
C ARG A 353 -4.92 13.85 15.50
N SER A 354 -5.03 13.56 14.22
CA SER A 354 -4.83 14.53 13.14
C SER A 354 -6.12 15.30 12.83
N GLY A 355 -6.02 16.33 11.98
CA GLY A 355 -7.20 17.06 11.49
C GLY A 355 -8.11 16.19 10.61
N GLY A 356 -9.42 16.45 10.66
CA GLY A 356 -10.46 15.77 9.87
C GLY A 356 -10.83 14.36 10.33
N GLY A 357 -12.02 13.92 9.91
CA GLY A 357 -12.62 12.63 10.30
C GLY A 357 -12.41 11.52 9.28
N ILE A 358 -12.78 10.27 9.63
CA ILE A 358 -12.72 9.11 8.74
C ILE A 358 -13.39 9.41 7.39
N GLY A 359 -14.59 10.00 7.40
CA GLY A 359 -15.34 10.29 6.17
C GLY A 359 -14.67 11.31 5.24
N GLN A 360 -13.76 12.13 5.75
CA GLN A 360 -13.00 13.10 4.95
C GLN A 360 -11.72 12.48 4.34
N TRP A 361 -11.07 11.60 5.09
CA TRP A 361 -9.71 11.14 4.79
C TRP A 361 -9.60 9.64 4.49
N THR A 362 -10.73 8.94 4.43
CA THR A 362 -10.78 7.51 4.10
C THR A 362 -11.76 7.29 2.96
N ARG A 363 -11.27 6.75 1.84
CA ARG A 363 -12.12 6.36 0.73
C ARG A 363 -13.00 5.18 1.12
N LYS A 364 -14.25 5.18 0.63
CA LYS A 364 -15.23 4.11 0.86
C LYS A 364 -14.71 2.72 0.50
N GLU A 365 -13.87 2.61 -0.53
CA GLU A 365 -13.31 1.33 -0.96
C GLU A 365 -12.37 0.72 0.09
N ALA A 366 -11.60 1.55 0.82
CA ALA A 366 -10.78 1.09 1.93
C ALA A 366 -11.65 0.64 3.12
N LEU A 367 -12.76 1.35 3.41
CA LEU A 367 -13.73 0.94 4.43
C LEU A 367 -14.39 -0.40 4.07
N LEU A 368 -14.75 -0.61 2.80
CA LEU A 368 -15.28 -1.88 2.31
C LEU A 368 -14.23 -3.00 2.42
N TYR A 369 -12.98 -2.71 2.08
CA TYR A 369 -11.88 -3.67 2.24
C TYR A 369 -11.73 -4.12 3.70
N LEU A 370 -11.73 -3.14 4.62
CA LEU A 370 -11.55 -3.36 6.06
C LEU A 370 -12.83 -3.76 6.80
N ARG A 371 -13.97 -3.90 6.08
CA ARG A 371 -15.29 -4.20 6.65
C ARG A 371 -15.73 -3.23 7.74
N ALA A 372 -15.38 -1.95 7.55
CA ALA A 372 -15.56 -0.89 8.51
C ALA A 372 -16.77 0.01 8.18
N THR A 373 -17.86 -0.57 7.68
CA THR A 373 -19.03 0.19 7.19
C THR A 373 -19.81 0.88 8.30
N ASP A 374 -19.69 0.40 9.54
CA ASP A 374 -20.48 0.86 10.68
C ASP A 374 -19.69 1.81 11.60
N LEU A 375 -18.47 2.21 11.21
CA LEU A 375 -17.69 3.19 11.96
C LEU A 375 -18.32 4.58 11.93
N ASP A 376 -18.14 5.34 13.01
CA ASP A 376 -18.50 6.75 13.03
C ASP A 376 -17.57 7.55 12.10
N MET A 377 -18.13 8.08 11.01
CA MET A 377 -17.40 8.85 10.01
C MET A 377 -16.82 10.17 10.54
N TYR A 378 -17.29 10.67 11.68
CA TYR A 378 -16.78 11.87 12.35
C TYR A 378 -15.59 11.60 13.27
N SER A 379 -15.29 10.33 13.54
CA SER A 379 -14.13 9.92 14.34
C SER A 379 -12.85 10.49 13.74
N ARG A 380 -12.03 11.14 14.59
CA ARG A 380 -10.82 11.83 14.15
C ARG A 380 -9.76 10.83 13.70
N ASN A 381 -9.04 11.17 12.64
CA ASN A 381 -7.95 10.32 12.17
C ASN A 381 -6.82 10.24 13.19
N CYS A 382 -6.15 9.09 13.24
CA CYS A 382 -4.83 8.98 13.84
C CYS A 382 -3.84 9.82 13.04
N ASP A 383 -2.74 10.22 13.67
CA ASP A 383 -1.62 10.94 13.08
C ASP A 383 -0.58 9.91 12.64
N GLY A 384 -0.27 9.89 11.35
CA GLY A 384 0.73 8.98 10.80
C GLY A 384 2.15 9.39 11.15
N SER A 385 2.43 10.66 11.47
CA SER A 385 3.81 11.15 11.62
C SER A 385 4.56 10.48 12.77
N ALA A 386 3.88 10.19 13.88
CA ALA A 386 4.43 9.46 15.01
C ALA A 386 3.48 8.32 15.43
N VAL A 387 3.98 7.08 15.40
CA VAL A 387 3.17 5.88 15.70
C VAL A 387 4.00 4.86 16.48
N GLY A 388 3.49 4.42 17.61
CA GLY A 388 4.15 3.46 18.49
C GLY A 388 3.40 2.14 18.62
N PHE A 389 4.14 1.03 18.74
CA PHE A 389 3.58 -0.30 18.98
C PHE A 389 4.45 -1.13 19.92
N THR A 390 3.82 -2.00 20.70
CA THR A 390 4.43 -3.20 21.26
C THR A 390 3.86 -4.46 20.61
N LEU A 391 4.49 -5.61 20.88
CA LEU A 391 3.96 -6.90 20.43
C LEU A 391 2.62 -7.28 21.08
N GLU A 392 2.16 -6.58 22.12
CA GLU A 392 0.83 -6.77 22.68
C GLU A 392 -0.26 -6.44 21.66
N LYS A 393 -0.09 -5.34 20.91
CA LYS A 393 -1.02 -4.87 19.89
C LYS A 393 -0.77 -5.48 18.50
N TYR A 394 0.07 -6.50 18.42
CA TYR A 394 0.49 -7.09 17.15
C TYR A 394 -0.67 -7.72 16.39
N GLU A 395 -1.40 -8.61 17.04
CA GLU A 395 -2.45 -9.41 16.41
C GLU A 395 -3.66 -8.57 16.00
N GLU A 396 -4.04 -7.60 16.82
CA GLU A 396 -5.26 -6.78 16.64
C GLU A 396 -5.05 -5.53 15.78
N LEU A 397 -3.83 -5.00 15.69
CA LEU A 397 -3.58 -3.72 15.02
C LEU A 397 -2.34 -3.71 14.12
N ALA A 398 -1.15 -4.01 14.65
CA ALA A 398 0.08 -3.83 13.88
C ALA A 398 0.19 -4.78 12.67
N ARG A 399 -0.18 -6.06 12.82
CA ARG A 399 -0.22 -7.02 11.71
C ARG A 399 -1.31 -6.69 10.69
N PRO A 400 -2.58 -6.45 11.07
CA PRO A 400 -3.60 -6.00 10.12
C PRO A 400 -3.19 -4.77 9.32
N TRP A 401 -2.51 -3.81 9.96
CA TRP A 401 -2.01 -2.61 9.27
C TRP A 401 -0.90 -2.95 8.27
N TYR A 402 0.02 -3.82 8.64
CA TYR A 402 1.04 -4.36 7.73
C TYR A 402 0.44 -5.12 6.54
N GLU A 403 -0.53 -6.00 6.77
CA GLU A 403 -1.20 -6.75 5.69
C GLU A 403 -1.96 -5.85 4.73
N CYS A 404 -2.61 -4.81 5.27
CA CYS A 404 -3.24 -3.74 4.50
C CYS A 404 -2.21 -2.99 3.67
N ALA A 405 -1.08 -2.58 4.27
CA ALA A 405 -0.01 -1.88 3.58
C ALA A 405 0.57 -2.70 2.43
N LEU A 406 0.54 -4.02 2.51
CA LEU A 406 0.98 -4.89 1.43
C LEU A 406 -0.05 -5.09 0.30
N THR A 407 -1.24 -4.48 0.40
CA THR A 407 -2.32 -4.59 -0.57
C THR A 407 -2.78 -3.19 -1.00
N ARG A 408 -2.49 -2.79 -2.25
CA ARG A 408 -2.83 -1.46 -2.76
C ARG A 408 -4.30 -1.10 -2.55
N GLN A 409 -5.21 -2.03 -2.84
CA GLN A 409 -6.66 -1.80 -2.67
C GLN A 409 -7.12 -1.59 -1.22
N CYS A 410 -6.26 -1.88 -0.23
CA CYS A 410 -6.50 -1.54 1.16
C CYS A 410 -5.89 -0.18 1.52
N ILE A 411 -4.59 -0.03 1.27
CA ILE A 411 -3.81 1.13 1.72
C ILE A 411 -4.04 2.38 0.87
N ALA A 412 -4.39 2.21 -0.40
CA ALA A 412 -4.56 3.28 -1.39
C ALA A 412 -5.44 2.78 -2.57
N PRO A 413 -6.75 2.61 -2.33
CA PRO A 413 -7.66 2.08 -3.35
C PRO A 413 -7.72 2.96 -4.60
N ASP A 414 -8.11 2.38 -5.73
CA ASP A 414 -8.15 3.11 -7.02
C ASP A 414 -8.86 4.47 -6.93
N GLY A 415 -8.16 5.50 -7.42
CA GLY A 415 -8.57 6.91 -7.37
C GLY A 415 -8.33 7.61 -6.03
N SER A 416 -7.69 6.95 -5.06
CA SER A 416 -7.23 7.63 -3.85
C SER A 416 -6.10 8.60 -4.17
N ASP A 417 -6.13 9.76 -3.55
CA ASP A 417 -5.06 10.74 -3.55
C ASP A 417 -5.06 11.52 -2.22
N ARG A 418 -4.11 12.42 -2.02
CA ARG A 418 -3.97 13.18 -0.76
C ARG A 418 -5.14 14.14 -0.46
N THR A 419 -6.03 14.39 -1.42
CA THR A 419 -7.21 15.24 -1.26
C THR A 419 -8.42 14.49 -0.71
N ASN A 420 -8.44 13.16 -0.84
CA ASN A 420 -9.57 12.31 -0.43
C ASN A 420 -9.19 11.06 0.38
N HIS A 421 -7.89 10.81 0.57
CA HIS A 421 -7.37 9.65 1.27
C HIS A 421 -6.00 9.93 1.89
N ARG A 422 -5.78 9.49 3.13
CA ARG A 422 -4.50 9.63 3.83
C ARG A 422 -3.69 8.34 3.91
N GLN A 423 -3.87 7.47 2.93
CA GLN A 423 -3.09 6.23 2.74
C GLN A 423 -2.87 5.42 4.04
N ASP A 424 -1.61 5.26 4.49
CA ASP A 424 -1.21 4.53 5.69
C ASP A 424 -1.94 5.02 6.94
N GLN A 425 -2.11 6.34 7.07
CA GLN A 425 -2.83 6.96 8.18
C GLN A 425 -4.32 6.60 8.18
N ALA A 426 -4.95 6.52 7.01
CA ALA A 426 -6.37 6.17 6.89
C ALA A 426 -6.60 4.71 7.31
N ALA A 427 -5.75 3.79 6.84
CA ALA A 427 -5.80 2.39 7.24
C ALA A 427 -5.55 2.21 8.75
N LEU A 428 -4.53 2.90 9.30
CA LEU A 428 -4.24 2.88 10.74
C LEU A 428 -5.43 3.34 11.56
N THR A 429 -6.07 4.44 11.15
CA THR A 429 -7.24 5.01 11.82
C THR A 429 -8.37 4.00 11.90
N VAL A 430 -8.77 3.43 10.75
CA VAL A 430 -9.87 2.48 10.68
C VAL A 430 -9.59 1.26 11.56
N LEU A 431 -8.39 0.68 11.46
CA LEU A 431 -8.00 -0.48 12.24
C LEU A 431 -7.92 -0.19 13.75
N ALA A 432 -7.46 1.00 14.14
CA ALA A 432 -7.43 1.40 15.54
C ALA A 432 -8.84 1.46 16.14
N TYR A 433 -9.80 2.07 15.42
CA TYR A 433 -11.19 2.11 15.86
C TYR A 433 -11.86 0.73 15.90
N LEU A 434 -11.62 -0.13 14.90
CA LEU A 434 -12.14 -1.50 14.90
C LEU A 434 -11.62 -2.35 16.07
N SER A 435 -10.41 -2.07 16.54
CA SER A 435 -9.78 -2.77 17.68
C SER A 435 -10.00 -2.08 19.03
N GLY A 436 -10.83 -1.03 19.09
CA GLY A 436 -11.10 -0.28 20.32
C GLY A 436 -9.93 0.56 20.85
N ASN A 437 -8.88 0.75 20.04
CA ASN A 437 -7.73 1.57 20.37
C ASN A 437 -8.03 3.07 20.12
N THR A 438 -7.28 3.94 20.81
CA THR A 438 -7.43 5.40 20.65
C THR A 438 -6.13 6.05 20.19
N CYS A 439 -6.23 7.07 19.34
CA CYS A 439 -5.07 7.79 18.81
C CYS A 439 -4.53 8.81 19.84
N THR A 440 -3.89 8.32 20.88
CA THR A 440 -3.29 9.11 21.98
C THR A 440 -1.91 8.57 22.37
N GLY A 441 -1.20 9.27 23.26
CA GLY A 441 0.04 8.78 23.87
C GLY A 441 1.34 9.34 23.32
N ILE A 442 1.33 9.97 22.13
CA ILE A 442 2.51 10.72 21.68
C ILE A 442 2.48 12.10 22.33
N HIS A 443 3.57 12.44 23.04
CA HIS A 443 3.71 13.72 23.72
C HIS A 443 3.66 14.91 22.75
N SER A 444 3.11 16.05 23.20
CA SER A 444 2.94 17.26 22.36
C SER A 444 4.28 17.88 21.91
N GLY A 445 5.35 17.60 22.64
CA GLY A 445 6.72 17.96 22.30
C GLY A 445 7.37 17.11 21.20
N VAL A 446 6.72 16.03 20.74
CA VAL A 446 7.10 15.35 19.49
C VAL A 446 6.50 16.16 18.34
N GLY A 447 7.23 17.15 17.86
CA GLY A 447 6.69 18.19 16.98
C GLY A 447 7.20 18.08 15.55
N LEU A 448 6.42 18.60 14.60
CA LEU A 448 6.87 18.77 13.23
C LEU A 448 8.00 19.81 13.16
N GLN A 449 9.18 19.38 12.72
CA GLN A 449 10.21 20.21 12.12
C GLN A 449 9.89 20.37 10.62
N MET A 450 8.89 21.20 10.30
CA MET A 450 8.65 21.53 8.89
C MET A 450 9.83 22.32 8.31
N ASP A 451 10.10 22.07 7.03
CA ASP A 451 10.91 22.91 6.14
C ASP A 451 10.51 24.41 6.16
N SER A 452 9.35 24.74 6.73
CA SER A 452 8.80 26.10 6.81
C SER A 452 9.38 26.98 7.93
N ARG A 453 10.19 26.46 8.86
CA ARG A 453 10.85 27.26 9.92
C ARG A 453 12.37 27.12 9.85
N LEU A 454 12.95 27.77 8.83
CA LEU A 454 14.39 27.86 8.62
C LEU A 454 15.11 28.29 9.92
N GLY A 455 16.08 27.49 10.37
CA GLY A 455 16.92 27.78 11.54
C GLY A 455 16.42 27.26 12.88
N ASP A 456 15.20 26.72 12.97
CA ASP A 456 14.66 26.15 14.20
C ASP A 456 15.32 24.80 14.53
N THR A 457 16.39 24.85 15.32
CA THR A 457 17.12 23.68 15.84
C THR A 457 16.78 23.37 17.30
N VAL A 458 15.62 23.83 17.79
CA VAL A 458 15.16 23.51 19.16
C VAL A 458 15.08 21.99 19.32
N GLY A 459 15.62 21.50 20.44
CA GLY A 459 15.70 20.07 20.75
C GLY A 459 16.92 19.34 20.18
N ALA A 460 17.67 19.91 19.23
CA ALA A 460 18.84 19.26 18.63
C ALA A 460 20.17 19.91 19.10
N ALA A 461 21.11 19.09 19.59
CA ALA A 461 22.45 19.55 19.93
C ALA A 461 23.21 20.01 18.67
N LYS A 462 24.07 21.05 18.75
CA LYS A 462 24.99 21.43 17.66
C LYS A 462 25.87 20.23 17.28
N SER A 463 26.15 20.07 15.99
CA SER A 463 27.00 18.99 15.47
C SER A 463 28.26 19.57 14.83
N SER A 464 29.39 18.89 15.02
CA SER A 464 30.62 19.18 14.28
C SER A 464 30.68 18.48 12.92
N CYS A 465 29.80 17.51 12.69
CA CYS A 465 29.77 16.70 11.48
C CYS A 465 29.16 17.43 10.28
N TYR A 466 28.28 18.38 10.56
CA TYR A 466 27.49 19.02 9.52
C TYR A 466 27.03 20.41 9.92
N SER A 467 27.38 21.39 9.10
CA SER A 467 26.81 22.73 9.13
C SER A 467 25.51 22.72 8.32
N ASP A 468 24.39 23.00 8.97
CA ASP A 468 23.07 23.09 8.32
C ASP A 468 23.15 24.09 7.16
N PRO A 469 23.05 23.67 5.89
CA PRO A 469 23.16 24.53 4.72
C PRO A 469 21.97 25.49 4.65
N ARG A 470 20.92 25.26 5.43
CA ARG A 470 19.78 26.18 5.59
C ARG A 470 20.03 27.29 6.62
N LYS A 471 21.24 27.35 7.20
CA LYS A 471 21.76 28.44 8.03
C LYS A 471 22.77 29.34 7.31
N GLN A 472 23.01 29.11 6.02
CA GLN A 472 23.63 30.08 5.09
C GLN A 472 22.53 30.79 4.33
#